data_AF-A0A969VH43-F1
#
_entry.id   AF-A0A969VH43-F1
#
_cell.length_a   1.000
_cell.length_b   1.000
_cell.length_c   1.000
_cell.angle_alpha   90.00
_cell.angle_beta   90.00
_cell.angle_gamma   90.00
#
_symmetry.space_group_name_H-M   'P 1'
#
loop_
_entity.id
_entity.type
_entity.pdbx_description
1 polymer ?
#
loop_
_entity_poly.entity_id
_entity_poly.type
_entity_poly.pdbx_seq_one_letter_code
_entity_poly.pdbx_strand_id
1 'polypeptide(L)'
;MFSPVYYQIIQRRGNGWAFKHGEPFINLFNAPNLSPEEEFIAFGTSMKQVAIKLFRINGGKQGYYIANILDNKYYYCGTEWKDVKTKFKELGIGMKNPNFD
;
A
#
# COMPACT_ATOMS: atom_id res chain seq x y z
N MET A 1 7.07 8.87 -7.28
CA MET A 1 5.87 8.89 -6.40
C MET A 1 6.36 8.45 -5.05
N PHE A 2 6.15 9.27 -4.02
CA PHE A 2 6.69 9.02 -2.69
C PHE A 2 5.57 8.57 -1.77
N SER A 3 5.79 7.51 -1.01
CA SER A 3 4.81 6.92 -0.11
C SER A 3 5.50 6.49 1.18
N PRO A 4 4.87 6.69 2.36
CA PRO A 4 5.35 6.10 3.60
C PRO A 4 5.45 4.58 3.49
N VAL A 5 6.40 3.98 4.21
CA VAL A 5 6.66 2.52 4.22
C VAL A 5 5.40 1.70 4.51
N TYR A 6 4.53 2.19 5.40
CA TYR A 6 3.27 1.53 5.78
C TYR A 6 2.14 1.62 4.75
N TYR A 7 2.38 2.18 3.55
CA TYR A 7 1.43 2.15 2.44
C TYR A 7 1.91 1.17 1.36
N GLN A 8 1.21 0.05 1.27
CA GLN A 8 1.52 -1.05 0.37
C GLN A 8 0.61 -0.97 -0.86
N ILE A 9 1.19 -1.13 -2.06
CA ILE A 9 0.44 -1.21 -3.32
C ILE A 9 0.33 -2.68 -3.71
N ILE A 10 -0.88 -3.17 -3.91
CA ILE A 10 -1.15 -4.58 -4.19
C ILE A 10 -1.96 -4.69 -5.48
N GLN A 11 -1.61 -5.63 -6.34
CA GLN A 11 -2.41 -5.95 -7.53
C GLN A 11 -3.03 -7.33 -7.40
N ARG A 12 -4.34 -7.43 -7.56
CA ARG A 12 -5.02 -8.71 -7.79
C ARG A 12 -4.72 -9.16 -9.22
N ARG A 13 -4.15 -10.36 -9.37
CA ARG A 13 -3.81 -10.98 -10.66
C ARG A 13 -4.33 -12.41 -10.69
N GLY A 14 -5.43 -12.63 -11.40
CA GLY A 14 -6.11 -13.93 -11.42
C GLY A 14 -6.49 -14.35 -9.99
N ASN A 15 -5.98 -15.48 -9.53
CA ASN A 15 -6.25 -16.01 -8.20
C ASN A 15 -5.29 -15.49 -7.11
N GLY A 16 -4.23 -14.78 -7.49
CA GLY A 16 -3.17 -14.31 -6.60
C GLY A 16 -3.21 -12.82 -6.29
N TRP A 17 -2.43 -12.44 -5.28
CA TRP A 17 -2.15 -11.05 -4.91
C TRP A 17 -0.65 -10.77 -5.09
N ALA A 18 -0.31 -9.80 -5.92
CA ALA A 18 1.06 -9.35 -6.12
C ALA A 18 1.30 -8.09 -5.30
N PHE A 19 2.11 -8.20 -4.25
CA PHE A 19 2.54 -7.08 -3.44
C PHE A 19 3.69 -6.38 -4.18
N LYS A 20 3.48 -5.12 -4.58
CA LYS A 20 4.55 -4.30 -5.13
C LYS A 20 5.27 -3.64 -3.97
N HIS A 21 6.47 -4.13 -3.68
CA HIS A 21 7.40 -3.44 -2.82
C HIS A 21 7.96 -2.24 -3.61
N GLY A 22 7.55 -1.03 -3.27
CA GLY A 22 8.19 0.17 -3.79
C GLY A 22 9.47 0.44 -2.99
N GLU A 23 10.43 1.15 -3.58
CA GLU A 23 11.51 1.73 -2.75
C GLU A 23 10.89 2.74 -1.78
N PRO A 24 10.99 2.54 -0.46
CA PRO A 24 10.45 3.48 0.51
C PRO A 24 11.23 4.80 0.41
N PHE A 25 10.53 5.90 0.09
CA PHE A 25 11.18 7.20 -0.04
C PHE A 25 11.53 7.86 1.30
N ILE A 26 10.73 7.59 2.35
CA ILE A 26 11.00 8.09 3.69
C ILE A 26 10.79 6.97 4.69
N ASN A 27 11.91 6.51 5.22
CA ASN A 27 11.93 5.71 6.42
C ASN A 27 11.88 6.64 7.65
N LEU A 28 10.71 7.24 7.90
CA LEU A 28 10.51 8.15 9.05
C LEU A 28 10.80 7.49 10.40
N PHE A 29 10.87 6.16 10.43
CA PHE A 29 11.03 5.36 11.63
C PHE A 29 12.46 4.82 11.83
N ASN A 30 13.42 5.17 10.95
CA ASN A 30 14.75 4.52 10.90
C ASN A 30 14.64 2.98 10.96
N ALA A 31 13.57 2.42 10.40
CA ALA A 31 13.35 0.99 10.33
C ALA A 31 14.55 0.32 9.63
N PRO A 32 15.06 -0.80 10.14
CA PRO A 32 16.08 -1.54 9.41
C PRO A 32 15.58 -1.89 8.00
N ASN A 33 16.48 -2.20 7.07
CA ASN A 33 16.10 -2.79 5.79
C ASN A 33 15.49 -4.17 6.06
N LEU A 34 14.18 -4.18 6.28
CA LEU A 34 13.40 -5.36 6.58
C LEU A 34 12.99 -6.04 5.27
N SER A 35 12.95 -7.36 5.29
CA SER A 35 12.20 -8.10 4.28
C SER A 35 10.71 -7.68 4.32
N PRO A 36 9.97 -7.86 3.22
CA PRO A 36 8.52 -7.61 3.23
C PRO A 36 7.77 -8.36 4.34
N GLU A 37 8.24 -9.55 4.73
CA GLU A 37 7.60 -10.32 5.82
C GLU A 37 7.81 -9.66 7.17
N GLU A 38 9.04 -9.26 7.46
CA GLU A 38 9.40 -8.57 8.71
C GLU A 38 8.72 -7.19 8.80
N GLU A 39 8.57 -6.47 7.69
CA GLU A 39 7.85 -5.20 7.65
C GLU A 39 6.39 -5.38 8.10
N PHE A 40 5.68 -6.36 7.53
CA PHE A 40 4.28 -6.62 7.89
C PHE A 40 4.16 -7.06 9.35
N ILE A 41 5.11 -7.88 9.84
CA ILE A 41 5.16 -8.29 11.25
C ILE A 41 5.38 -7.08 12.17
N ALA A 42 6.26 -6.15 11.80
CA ALA A 42 6.52 -4.93 12.57
C ALA A 42 5.27 -4.05 12.71
N PHE A 43 4.37 -4.07 11.73
CA PHE A 43 3.06 -3.42 11.78
C PHE A 43 1.93 -4.32 12.33
N GLY A 44 2.27 -5.45 12.97
CA GLY A 44 1.30 -6.34 13.61
C GLY A 44 0.36 -7.04 12.65
N THR A 45 0.78 -7.26 11.40
CA THR A 45 -0.04 -7.89 10.35
C THR A 45 0.78 -8.92 9.56
N SER A 46 0.18 -9.46 8.50
CA SER A 46 0.83 -10.36 7.54
C SER A 46 0.26 -10.13 6.14
N MET A 47 1.02 -10.51 5.11
CA MET A 47 0.53 -10.50 3.72
C MET A 47 -0.79 -11.29 3.58
N LYS A 48 -0.93 -12.42 4.28
CA LYS A 48 -2.16 -13.24 4.29
C LYS A 48 -3.34 -12.47 4.89
N GLN A 49 -3.17 -11.83 6.04
CA GLN A 49 -4.23 -11.04 6.66
C GLN A 49 -4.64 -9.85 5.78
N VAL A 50 -3.67 -9.19 5.14
CA VAL A 50 -3.96 -8.11 4.18
C VAL A 50 -4.72 -8.66 2.98
N ALA A 51 -4.31 -9.76 2.38
CA ALA A 51 -5.00 -10.39 1.26
C ALA A 51 -6.48 -10.73 1.58
N ILE A 52 -6.76 -11.24 2.80
CA ILE A 52 -8.12 -11.50 3.27
C ILE A 52 -8.95 -10.21 3.35
N LYS A 53 -8.37 -9.13 3.90
CA LYS A 53 -9.05 -7.84 4.03
C LYS A 53 -9.31 -7.20 2.66
N LEU A 54 -8.34 -7.25 1.75
CA LEU A 54 -8.50 -6.79 0.37
C LEU A 54 -9.60 -7.56 -0.37
N PHE A 55 -9.69 -8.87 -0.15
CA PHE A 55 -10.76 -9.68 -0.72
C PHE A 55 -12.14 -9.21 -0.22
N ARG A 56 -12.27 -8.87 1.07
CA ARG A 56 -13.55 -8.48 1.68
C ARG A 56 -14.09 -7.14 1.18
N ILE A 57 -13.23 -6.14 0.91
CA ILE A 57 -13.72 -4.79 0.58
C ILE A 57 -14.37 -4.67 -0.80
N ASN A 58 -14.03 -5.56 -1.75
CA ASN A 58 -14.53 -5.47 -3.12
C ASN A 58 -14.64 -6.85 -3.81
N GLY A 59 -14.91 -7.90 -3.02
CA GLY A 59 -15.02 -9.28 -3.51
C GLY A 59 -13.76 -9.82 -4.20
N GLY A 60 -12.58 -9.24 -3.91
CA GLY A 60 -11.34 -9.59 -4.60
C GLY A 60 -11.36 -9.27 -6.09
N LYS A 61 -12.09 -8.23 -6.52
CA LYS A 61 -12.12 -7.73 -7.90
C LYS A 61 -10.71 -7.56 -8.46
N GLN A 62 -10.51 -7.90 -9.74
CA GLN A 62 -9.23 -7.69 -10.43
C GLN A 62 -8.85 -6.20 -10.45
N GLY A 63 -7.56 -5.89 -10.31
CA GLY A 63 -7.06 -4.52 -10.31
C GLY A 63 -6.12 -4.21 -9.16
N TYR A 64 -5.91 -2.92 -8.91
CA TYR A 64 -5.01 -2.37 -7.93
C TYR A 64 -5.73 -1.99 -6.64
N TYR A 65 -5.00 -2.13 -5.56
CA TYR A 65 -5.40 -1.85 -4.20
C TYR A 65 -4.26 -1.11 -3.48
N ILE A 66 -4.64 -0.34 -2.47
CA ILE A 66 -3.73 0.26 -1.50
C ILE A 66 -4.10 -0.26 -0.11
N ALA A 67 -3.11 -0.67 0.67
CA ALA A 67 -3.25 -0.99 2.08
C ALA A 67 -2.41 -0.03 2.92
N ASN A 68 -3.06 0.73 3.80
CA ASN A 68 -2.40 1.37 4.93
C ASN A 68 -2.31 0.32 6.05
N ILE A 69 -1.15 -0.29 6.22
CA ILE A 69 -0.96 -1.36 7.20
C ILE A 69 -0.80 -0.85 8.63
N LEU A 70 -0.48 0.44 8.82
CA LEU A 70 -0.44 1.10 10.13
C LEU A 70 -1.87 1.30 10.68
N ASP A 71 -2.74 1.92 9.89
CA ASP A 71 -4.12 2.24 10.31
C ASP A 71 -5.13 1.14 9.96
N ASN A 72 -4.68 0.04 9.36
CA ASN A 72 -5.54 -1.06 8.94
C ASN A 72 -6.67 -0.62 7.97
N LYS A 73 -6.35 0.30 7.05
CA LYS A 73 -7.28 0.83 6.03
C LYS A 73 -6.95 0.28 4.65
N TYR A 74 -7.98 -0.04 3.87
CA TYR A 74 -7.85 -0.71 2.58
C TYR A 74 -8.69 -0.05 1.52
N TYR A 75 -8.14 0.08 0.32
CA TYR A 75 -8.75 0.82 -0.78
C TYR A 75 -8.64 0.02 -2.07
N TYR A 76 -9.74 -0.12 -2.79
CA TYR A 76 -9.70 -0.48 -4.21
C TYR A 76 -9.45 0.79 -5.03
N CYS A 77 -8.51 0.72 -5.96
CA CYS A 77 -8.12 1.87 -6.79
C CYS A 77 -8.78 1.81 -8.16
N GLY A 78 -8.70 0.66 -8.85
CA GLY A 78 -9.11 0.52 -10.25
C GLY A 78 -8.21 -0.45 -10.99
N THR A 79 -8.33 -0.53 -12.31
CA THR A 79 -7.58 -1.49 -13.13
C THR A 79 -6.31 -0.91 -13.74
N GLU A 80 -6.14 0.41 -13.67
CA GLU A 80 -5.01 1.11 -14.28
C GLU A 80 -4.09 1.75 -13.25
N TRP A 81 -2.82 1.95 -13.62
CA TRP A 81 -1.86 2.61 -12.73
C TRP A 81 -2.23 4.07 -12.41
N LYS A 82 -2.95 4.75 -13.32
CA LYS A 82 -3.45 6.11 -13.07
C LYS A 82 -4.41 6.15 -11.88
N ASP A 83 -5.20 5.09 -11.67
CA ASP A 83 -6.18 5.02 -10.59
C ASP A 83 -5.51 4.94 -9.22
N VAL A 84 -4.36 4.26 -9.14
CA VAL A 84 -3.51 4.24 -7.95
C VAL A 84 -3.03 5.65 -7.59
N LYS A 85 -2.53 6.39 -8.59
CA LYS A 85 -2.09 7.79 -8.39
C LYS A 85 -3.24 8.69 -7.93
N THR A 86 -4.42 8.54 -8.54
CA THR A 86 -5.63 9.27 -8.14
C THR A 86 -5.99 8.97 -6.70
N LYS A 87 -6.00 7.69 -6.29
CA LYS A 87 -6.29 7.30 -4.92
C LYS A 87 -5.27 7.87 -3.92
N PHE A 88 -3.98 7.86 -4.25
CA PHE A 88 -2.96 8.49 -3.39
C PHE A 88 -3.21 10.00 -3.20
N LYS A 89 -3.60 10.72 -4.26
CA LYS A 89 -3.97 12.14 -4.17
C LYS A 89 -5.20 12.35 -3.29
N GLU A 90 -6.23 11.53 -3.43
CA GLU A 90 -7.42 11.57 -2.57
C GLU A 90 -7.10 11.31 -1.09
N LEU A 91 -6.10 10.48 -0.82
CA LEU A 91 -5.61 10.18 0.53
C LEU A 91 -4.62 11.23 1.06
N GLY A 92 -4.30 12.28 0.28
CA GLY A 92 -3.34 13.33 0.67
C GLY A 92 -1.87 12.86 0.69
N ILE A 93 -1.55 11.76 0.03
CA ILE A 93 -0.21 11.15 0.05
C ILE A 93 0.58 11.61 -1.18
N GLY A 94 1.84 12.01 -0.96
CA GLY A 94 2.74 12.39 -2.05
C GLY A 94 2.50 13.79 -2.62
N MET A 95 1.69 14.64 -1.96
CA MET A 95 1.75 16.08 -2.20
C MET A 95 3.09 16.58 -1.67
N LYS A 96 3.88 17.25 -2.53
CA LYS A 96 4.99 18.09 -2.05
C LYS A 96 4.40 19.00 -0.98
N ASN A 97 4.98 18.95 0.22
CA ASN A 97 4.72 19.96 1.23
C ASN A 97 5.13 21.32 0.62
N PRO A 98 4.21 22.29 0.43
CA PRO A 98 4.53 23.57 -0.22
C PRO A 98 5.41 24.49 0.64
N ASN A 99 5.88 24.03 1.82
CA ASN A 99 6.65 24.83 2.78
C ASN A 99 8.14 24.42 2.88
N PHE A 100 8.66 23.66 1.91
CA PHE A 100 10.10 23.45 1.77
C PHE A 100 10.52 23.97 0.39
N ASP A 101 10.63 25.30 0.30
CA ASP A 101 11.43 26.01 -0.70
C ASP A 101 12.87 26.17 -0.18
#